data_AF-A0A6B2C798-F1
#
_entry.id   AF-A0A6B2C798-F1
#
_cell.length_a   1.000
_cell.length_b   1.000
_cell.length_c   1.000
_cell.angle_alpha   90.00
_cell.angle_beta   90.00
_cell.angle_gamma   90.00
#
_symmetry.space_group_name_H-M   'P 1'
#
loop_
_entity.id
_entity.type
_entity.pdbx_description
1 polymer ?
#
loop_
_entity_poly.entity_id
_entity_poly.type
_entity_poly.pdbx_seq_one_letter_code
_entity_poly.pdbx_strand_id
1 'polypeptide(L)'
;MSKIEIIGLRMSLYEDGCDLVKEILTSISGSGVEILDGDIIVLTDKIVSKCFKKIVKIFDVKPSKKAVDLARRTGLDPRFVELVLRNSDDLLTVVPFKRLVE
;
A
#
# COMPACT_ATOMS: atom_id res chain seq x y z
N MET A 1 -27.35 -18.98 -15.04
CA MET A 1 -26.48 -18.04 -14.29
C MET A 1 -25.04 -18.35 -14.64
N SER A 2 -24.20 -17.34 -14.88
CA SER A 2 -22.75 -17.54 -15.06
C SER A 2 -22.08 -17.90 -13.74
N LYS A 3 -21.06 -18.77 -13.79
CA LYS A 3 -20.24 -19.16 -12.63
C LYS A 3 -19.05 -18.19 -12.53
N ILE A 4 -18.71 -17.77 -11.31
CA ILE A 4 -17.46 -17.05 -11.01
C ILE A 4 -16.61 -17.97 -10.13
N GLU A 5 -15.30 -17.96 -10.36
CA GLU A 5 -14.31 -18.67 -9.56
C GLU A 5 -13.24 -17.68 -9.07
N ILE A 6 -12.83 -17.79 -7.81
CA ILE A 6 -11.83 -16.92 -7.20
C ILE A 6 -10.74 -17.82 -6.65
N ILE A 7 -9.52 -17.64 -7.16
CA ILE A 7 -8.38 -18.48 -6.81
C ILE A 7 -7.34 -17.63 -6.09
N GLY A 8 -6.96 -18.05 -4.88
CA GLY A 8 -5.91 -17.39 -4.11
C GLY A 8 -4.53 -17.85 -4.56
N LEU A 9 -3.69 -16.90 -4.95
CA LEU A 9 -2.30 -17.15 -5.35
C LEU A 9 -1.36 -16.86 -4.18
N ARG A 10 -0.43 -17.78 -3.90
CA ARG A 10 0.54 -17.64 -2.81
C ARG A 10 1.81 -16.96 -3.32
N MET A 11 2.14 -15.81 -2.77
CA MET A 11 3.30 -15.01 -3.17
C MET A 11 4.31 -14.89 -2.02
N SER A 12 5.55 -14.55 -2.37
CA SER A 12 6.64 -14.31 -1.43
C SER A 12 6.48 -12.98 -0.68
N LEU A 13 7.16 -12.85 0.45
CA LEU A 13 7.23 -11.59 1.21
C LEU A 13 8.39 -10.75 0.69
N TYR A 14 8.10 -9.51 0.28
CA TYR A 14 9.10 -8.56 -0.20
C TYR A 14 9.31 -7.40 0.75
N GLU A 15 10.56 -7.01 0.94
CA GLU A 15 10.94 -5.85 1.77
C GLU A 15 11.87 -4.86 1.05
N ASP A 16 12.35 -5.19 -0.16
CA ASP A 16 13.23 -4.28 -0.92
C ASP A 16 13.12 -4.49 -2.44
N GLY A 17 11.95 -4.18 -2.99
CA GLY A 17 11.71 -4.30 -4.44
C GLY A 17 11.49 -5.74 -4.91
N CYS A 18 10.85 -5.85 -6.07
CA CYS A 18 10.63 -7.12 -6.75
C CYS A 18 10.27 -6.87 -8.22
N ASP A 19 10.45 -7.88 -9.07
CA ASP A 19 9.78 -7.92 -10.36
C ASP A 19 8.37 -8.49 -10.16
N LEU A 20 7.38 -7.59 -10.15
CA LEU A 20 5.99 -7.94 -9.85
C LEU A 20 5.42 -8.93 -10.88
N VAL A 21 5.76 -8.77 -12.16
CA VAL A 21 5.25 -9.65 -13.24
C VAL A 21 5.84 -11.04 -13.06
N LYS A 22 7.16 -11.13 -12.85
CA LYS A 22 7.83 -12.40 -12.62
C LYS A 22 7.27 -13.14 -11.40
N GLU A 23 6.96 -12.42 -10.31
CA GLU A 23 6.41 -13.04 -9.12
C GLU A 23 4.99 -13.57 -9.34
N ILE A 24 4.14 -12.81 -10.05
CA ILE A 24 2.80 -13.28 -10.42
C ILE A 24 2.90 -14.57 -11.23
N LEU A 25 3.74 -14.60 -12.27
CA LEU A 25 3.95 -15.78 -13.12
C LEU A 25 4.50 -16.98 -12.33
N THR A 26 5.39 -16.74 -11.38
CA THR A 26 5.95 -17.78 -10.51
C THR A 26 4.87 -18.36 -9.59
N SER A 27 4.03 -17.50 -9.01
CA SER A 27 2.92 -17.90 -8.15
C SER A 27 1.87 -18.75 -8.88
N ILE A 28 1.53 -18.36 -10.12
CA ILE A 28 0.61 -19.10 -10.98
C ILE A 28 1.19 -20.48 -11.32
N SER A 29 2.44 -20.52 -11.80
CA SER A 29 3.12 -21.76 -12.18
C SER A 29 3.20 -22.75 -11.01
N GLY A 30 3.41 -22.25 -9.79
CA GLY A 30 3.47 -23.07 -8.57
C GLY A 30 2.10 -23.51 -8.02
N SER A 31 1.00 -22.97 -8.54
CA SER A 31 -0.36 -23.21 -8.04
C SER A 31 -1.16 -24.22 -8.87
N GLY A 32 -0.67 -24.60 -10.06
CA GLY A 32 -1.41 -25.46 -11.00
C GLY A 32 -2.60 -24.76 -11.66
N VAL A 33 -2.65 -23.43 -11.60
CA VAL A 33 -3.69 -22.59 -12.23
C VAL A 33 -3.22 -22.18 -13.62
N GLU A 34 -4.14 -22.25 -14.59
CA GLU A 34 -3.95 -21.68 -15.93
C GLU A 34 -4.71 -20.36 -16.02
N ILE A 35 -4.09 -19.32 -16.58
CA ILE A 35 -4.78 -18.06 -16.90
C ILE A 35 -5.38 -18.19 -18.29
N LEU A 36 -6.68 -17.92 -18.40
CA LEU A 36 -7.42 -17.90 -19.65
C LEU A 36 -7.72 -16.47 -20.09
N ASP A 37 -8.04 -16.31 -21.38
CA ASP A 37 -8.44 -15.01 -21.91
C ASP A 37 -9.73 -14.52 -21.23
N GLY A 38 -9.71 -13.28 -20.76
CA GLY A 38 -10.78 -12.68 -19.97
C GLY A 38 -10.65 -12.82 -18.44
N ASP A 39 -9.64 -13.54 -17.94
CA ASP A 39 -9.37 -13.60 -16.50
C ASP A 39 -8.87 -12.26 -15.93
N ILE A 40 -9.15 -12.04 -14.65
CA ILE A 40 -8.79 -10.81 -13.94
C ILE A 40 -7.78 -11.12 -12.84
N ILE A 41 -6.62 -10.47 -12.91
CA ILE A 41 -5.61 -10.52 -11.85
C ILE A 41 -5.87 -9.38 -10.86
N VAL A 42 -6.12 -9.74 -9.61
CA VAL A 42 -6.34 -8.77 -8.52
C VAL A 42 -5.13 -8.75 -7.59
N LEU A 43 -4.58 -7.55 -7.37
CA LEU A 43 -3.45 -7.33 -6.48
C LEU A 43 -3.83 -6.35 -5.37
N THR A 44 -3.23 -6.54 -4.20
CA THR A 44 -3.30 -5.52 -3.14
C THR A 44 -2.25 -4.44 -3.38
N ASP A 45 -2.53 -3.20 -2.97
CA ASP A 45 -1.57 -2.10 -3.09
C ASP A 45 -0.24 -2.41 -2.36
N LYS A 46 -0.28 -3.15 -1.25
CA LYS A 46 0.91 -3.43 -0.44
C LYS A 46 2.02 -4.14 -1.23
N ILE A 47 1.70 -5.13 -2.06
CA ILE A 47 2.72 -5.82 -2.86
C ILE A 47 3.29 -4.90 -3.94
N VAL A 48 2.42 -4.10 -4.59
CA VAL A 48 2.84 -3.11 -5.58
C VAL A 48 3.80 -2.10 -4.94
N SER A 49 3.41 -1.49 -3.82
CA SER A 49 4.25 -0.53 -3.08
C SER A 49 5.61 -1.13 -2.67
N LYS A 50 5.66 -2.40 -2.26
CA LYS A 50 6.91 -3.10 -1.92
C LYS A 50 7.81 -3.32 -3.14
N CYS A 51 7.24 -3.77 -4.25
CA CYS A 51 8.00 -4.05 -5.47
C CYS A 51 8.53 -2.77 -6.14
N PHE A 52 7.77 -1.67 -6.03
CA PHE A 52 8.15 -0.34 -6.53
C PHE A 52 9.02 0.46 -5.55
N LYS A 53 9.59 -0.19 -4.52
CA LYS A 53 10.51 0.41 -3.55
C LYS A 53 9.95 1.65 -2.86
N LYS A 54 8.66 1.62 -2.47
CA LYS A 54 7.97 2.71 -1.77
C LYS A 54 8.02 2.60 -0.25
N ILE A 55 8.82 1.67 0.28
CA ILE A 55 9.01 1.52 1.73
C ILE A 55 9.92 2.64 2.24
N VAL A 56 9.49 3.32 3.30
CA VAL A 56 10.24 4.41 3.92
C VAL A 56 10.42 4.12 5.41
N LYS A 57 11.64 4.29 5.92
CA LYS A 57 11.89 4.30 7.36
C LYS A 57 11.39 5.61 7.94
N ILE A 58 10.38 5.54 8.81
CA ILE A 58 9.73 6.74 9.35
C ILE A 58 10.70 7.66 10.11
N PHE A 59 11.74 7.09 10.73
CA PHE A 59 12.76 7.85 11.47
C PHE A 59 13.64 8.73 10.57
N ASP A 60 13.73 8.40 9.27
CA ASP A 60 14.52 9.16 8.29
C ASP A 60 13.71 10.32 7.68
N VAL A 61 12.41 10.44 8.01
CA VAL A 61 11.54 11.48 7.50
C VAL A 61 11.69 12.76 8.32
N LYS A 62 12.13 13.84 7.65
CA LYS A 62 12.12 15.19 8.21
C LYS A 62 10.76 15.87 7.99
N PRO A 63 9.98 16.17 9.04
CA PRO A 63 8.67 16.79 8.89
C PRO A 63 8.76 18.28 8.54
N SER A 64 7.86 18.75 7.67
CA SER A 64 7.68 20.16 7.36
C SER A 64 6.93 20.92 8.46
N LYS A 65 6.97 22.26 8.43
CA LYS A 65 6.17 23.09 9.35
C LYS A 65 4.67 22.78 9.25
N LYS A 66 4.18 22.55 8.03
CA LYS A 66 2.78 22.16 7.75
C LYS A 66 2.43 20.82 8.40
N ALA A 67 3.32 19.82 8.27
CA ALA A 67 3.11 18.51 8.89
C ALA A 67 3.09 18.58 10.43
N VAL A 68 3.97 19.39 11.03
CA VAL A 68 4.00 19.60 12.49
C VAL A 68 2.72 20.26 13.00
N ASP A 69 2.20 21.26 12.30
CA ASP A 69 0.94 21.92 12.68
C ASP A 69 -0.26 20.95 12.60
N LEU A 70 -0.37 20.20 11.50
CA LEU A 70 -1.42 19.21 11.31
C LEU A 70 -1.32 18.04 12.32
N ALA A 71 -0.12 17.62 12.68
CA ALA A 71 0.12 16.62 13.72
C ALA A 71 -0.45 17.05 15.08
N ARG A 72 -0.29 18.32 15.47
CA ARG A 72 -0.88 18.86 16.73
C ARG A 72 -2.40 18.77 16.72
N ARG A 73 -3.02 19.05 15.58
CA ARG A 73 -4.48 18.98 15.41
C ARG A 73 -5.00 17.55 15.42
N THR A 74 -4.27 16.61 14.83
CA THR A 74 -4.70 15.21 14.64
C THR A 74 -4.26 14.25 15.76
N GLY A 75 -3.21 14.58 16.52
CA GLY A 75 -2.56 13.65 17.47
C GLY A 75 -1.66 12.60 16.81
N LEU A 76 -1.39 12.73 15.51
CA LEU A 76 -0.54 11.82 14.75
C LEU A 76 0.94 12.22 14.82
N ASP A 77 1.82 11.28 14.48
CA ASP A 77 3.25 11.57 14.35
C ASP A 77 3.50 12.55 13.18
N PRO A 78 4.22 13.66 13.37
CA PRO A 78 4.47 14.62 12.30
C PRO A 78 5.23 14.02 11.11
N ARG A 79 6.04 12.97 11.31
CA ARG A 79 6.74 12.24 10.25
C ARG A 79 5.78 11.41 9.41
N PHE A 80 4.76 10.83 10.04
CA PHE A 80 3.69 10.15 9.33
C PHE A 80 2.85 11.15 8.53
N VAL A 81 2.45 12.26 9.15
CA VAL A 81 1.69 13.32 8.47
C VAL A 81 2.45 13.87 7.27
N GLU A 82 3.77 14.04 7.38
CA GLU A 82 4.63 14.42 6.28
C GLU A 82 4.57 13.41 5.12
N LEU A 83 4.60 12.11 5.39
CA LEU A 83 4.45 11.08 4.35
C LEU A 83 3.08 11.13 3.68
N VAL A 84 2.01 11.36 4.45
CA VAL A 84 0.66 11.55 3.89
C VAL A 84 0.65 12.75 2.94
N LEU A 85 1.18 13.90 3.37
CA LEU A 85 1.24 15.11 2.54
C LEU A 85 2.06 14.92 1.26
N ARG A 86 3.16 14.15 1.30
CA ARG A 86 3.99 13.87 0.11
C ARG A 86 3.30 12.98 -0.92
N ASN A 87 2.34 12.17 -0.50
CA ASN A 87 1.64 11.19 -1.34
C ASN A 87 0.15 11.55 -1.51
N SER A 88 -0.21 12.81 -1.29
CA SER A 88 -1.56 13.34 -1.52
C SER A 88 -1.47 14.55 -2.42
N ASP A 89 -2.32 14.63 -3.43
CA ASP A 89 -2.41 15.82 -4.29
C ASP A 89 -3.04 16.99 -3.53
N ASP A 90 -4.07 16.71 -2.72
CA ASP A 90 -4.83 17.71 -1.97
C ASP A 90 -5.17 17.24 -0.54
N LEU A 91 -5.33 18.23 0.36
CA LEU A 91 -5.80 18.00 1.73
C LEU A 91 -7.25 18.48 1.85
N LEU A 92 -8.20 17.55 1.83
CA LEU A 92 -9.64 17.88 1.87
C LEU A 92 -10.15 18.17 3.28
N THR A 93 -9.74 17.37 4.27
CA THR A 93 -10.23 17.52 5.64
C THR A 93 -9.23 16.98 6.66
N VAL A 94 -9.31 17.50 7.88
CA VAL A 94 -8.47 17.09 9.01
C VAL A 94 -9.36 16.68 10.16
N VAL A 95 -9.47 15.37 10.41
CA VAL A 95 -10.28 14.83 11.51
C VAL A 95 -9.37 14.41 12.66
N PRO A 96 -9.62 14.86 13.91
CA PRO A 96 -8.83 14.47 15.07
C PRO A 96 -9.24 13.08 15.57
N PHE A 97 -9.15 12.05 14.73
CA PHE A 97 -9.72 10.73 15.03
C PHE A 97 -9.19 10.13 16.33
N LYS A 98 -7.89 10.26 16.62
CA LYS A 98 -7.31 9.81 17.90
C LYS A 98 -8.02 10.39 19.12
N ARG A 99 -8.44 11.65 19.07
CA ARG A 99 -9.19 12.29 20.17
C ARG A 99 -10.65 11.86 20.24
N LEU A 100 -11.15 11.14 19.23
CA LEU A 100 -12.53 10.64 19.15
C LEU A 100 -12.63 9.17 19.61
N VAL A 101 -11.54 8.40 19.54
CA VAL A 101 -11.51 6.98 19.94
C VAL A 101 -10.75 6.71 21.24
N GLU A 102 -10.10 7.73 21.81
CA GLU A 102 -9.58 7.75 23.19
C GLU A 102 -10.61 8.43 24.11
#